data_AF-A0A1M6SS22-F1
#
_entry.id   AF-A0A1M6SS22-F1
#
_cell.length_a   1.000
_cell.length_b   1.000
_cell.length_c   1.000
_cell.angle_alpha   90.00
_cell.angle_beta   90.00
_cell.angle_gamma   90.00
#
_symmetry.space_group_name_H-M   'P 1'
#
loop_
_entity.id
_entity.type
_entity.pdbx_description
1 polymer ?
#
loop_
_entity_poly.entity_id
_entity_poly.type
_entity_poly.pdbx_seq_one_letter_code
_entity_poly.pdbx_strand_id
1 'polypeptide(L)'
;MPEYAEIHYKFKLPWSLLYKKEPEILIDAPFQIVPDEPVKLFVVIREANRFPVFVHSLTATFSCDKERFQKEERIGESISSPFYFRSVDCGKIPPGKYKVDAVLHVQFGKSEKRIRRFNLTGLNPSPLCITVLKEPVPKPKDYLAGDTHVHTSLSADPVEFGASPAVLQQAAKAVGLDFVFCTDHSYDFAFSESDYMQRTDANARYENLQKKIAELPPYPQMIAGEEISAGNAENRNVHLLVPGNAFYIPGEGDCGRKWLNNAPTLSIANIVSQVELPCIAAHPKEPMGRLERFIFRRGEWKECDLQKNSKNPIVALEFWNGSRDKGFILGRKFWISELEKGNYILPFGGNDAHGDLNEYTGVQIPLFKLKRSHAHVFGYVRTVIQSESPRSLHRGMNLYVTNGPALWWKLSPSGATFYFKSSTDFGALKTLCFFGKKKTEIRERQIDISATRFSDFEFSAEIPFGDYAYIRAEAETEINRFALTSACPAPTNNVHT
;
A
#
# COMPACT_ATOMS: atom_id res chain seq x y z
N MET A 1 10.69 5.28 4.43
CA MET A 1 11.16 3.89 4.26
C MET A 1 10.45 2.99 5.26
N PRO A 2 9.78 1.94 4.79
CA PRO A 2 9.34 0.83 5.62
C PRO A 2 10.55 -0.06 5.95
N GLU A 3 11.44 0.42 6.82
CA GLU A 3 12.56 -0.34 7.37
C GLU A 3 12.03 -1.59 8.13
N TYR A 4 11.74 -2.76 7.56
CA TYR A 4 11.22 -3.89 8.36
C TYR A 4 12.29 -4.49 9.31
N ALA A 5 11.83 -5.19 10.35
CA ALA A 5 12.57 -5.72 11.49
C ALA A 5 13.15 -7.13 11.32
N GLU A 6 14.09 -7.39 10.40
CA GLU A 6 14.68 -8.74 10.37
C GLU A 6 15.58 -9.00 11.59
N ILE A 7 15.18 -9.96 12.41
CA ILE A 7 15.93 -10.28 13.64
C ILE A 7 17.11 -11.22 13.39
N HIS A 8 17.19 -11.92 12.26
CA HIS A 8 18.16 -13.00 12.06
C HIS A 8 19.43 -12.61 11.29
N TYR A 9 19.48 -11.44 10.66
CA TYR A 9 20.66 -11.00 9.93
C TYR A 9 21.69 -10.29 10.80
N LYS A 10 22.95 -10.53 10.44
CA LYS A 10 24.14 -9.96 11.08
C LYS A 10 25.01 -9.38 9.96
N PHE A 11 25.18 -8.06 9.91
CA PHE A 11 25.98 -7.35 8.89
C PHE A 11 27.49 -7.67 8.98
N LYS A 12 27.91 -8.92 8.74
CA LYS A 12 29.29 -9.43 8.97
C LYS A 12 29.87 -9.17 10.38
N LEU A 13 29.08 -8.56 11.27
CA LEU A 13 29.40 -8.31 12.65
C LEU A 13 29.02 -9.54 13.48
N PRO A 14 29.81 -9.92 14.50
CA PRO A 14 29.50 -11.11 15.28
C PRO A 14 28.25 -10.97 16.17
N TRP A 15 27.70 -9.75 16.31
CA TRP A 15 26.63 -9.41 17.25
C TRP A 15 25.50 -8.62 16.59
N SER A 16 24.29 -8.86 17.10
CA SER A 16 23.04 -8.11 16.84
C SER A 16 22.21 -8.22 18.10
N LEU A 17 21.72 -7.11 18.66
CA LEU A 17 20.85 -7.13 19.84
C LEU A 17 19.43 -7.62 19.51
N LEU A 18 19.09 -7.65 18.22
CA LEU A 18 17.80 -8.13 17.75
C LEU A 18 17.75 -9.65 17.62
N TYR A 19 18.92 -10.29 17.45
CA TYR A 19 19.07 -11.71 17.12
C TYR A 19 18.56 -12.68 18.19
N LYS A 20 17.79 -13.67 17.71
CA LYS A 20 17.28 -14.81 18.50
C LYS A 20 17.54 -16.13 17.78
N LYS A 21 17.80 -17.19 18.56
CA LYS A 21 17.90 -18.58 18.07
C LYS A 21 16.54 -19.28 18.08
N GLU A 22 15.54 -18.58 17.56
CA GLU A 22 14.14 -18.99 17.48
C GLU A 22 13.60 -18.51 16.14
N PRO A 23 12.60 -19.18 15.53
CA PRO A 23 11.94 -18.62 14.36
C PRO A 23 11.24 -17.32 14.75
N GLU A 24 11.09 -16.42 13.79
CA GLU A 24 10.30 -15.22 14.00
C GLU A 24 8.83 -15.59 13.90
N ILE A 25 8.04 -15.21 14.90
CA ILE A 25 6.61 -15.55 15.00
C ILE A 25 5.84 -14.25 15.18
N LEU A 26 4.80 -14.08 14.37
CA LEU A 26 3.87 -12.97 14.39
C LEU A 26 2.44 -13.49 14.22
N ILE A 27 1.50 -12.91 14.96
CA ILE A 27 0.08 -12.99 14.74
C ILE A 27 -0.39 -11.61 14.31
N ASP A 28 -1.01 -11.54 13.15
CA ASP A 28 -1.55 -10.29 12.61
C ASP A 28 -3.01 -10.43 12.17
N ALA A 29 -3.66 -9.31 11.88
CA ALA A 29 -5.04 -9.28 11.41
C ALA A 29 -5.33 -7.99 10.65
N PRO A 30 -6.25 -8.00 9.66
CA PRO A 30 -6.66 -6.77 9.00
C PRO A 30 -7.20 -5.76 10.03
N PHE A 31 -6.76 -4.50 9.96
CA PHE A 31 -7.19 -3.43 10.88
C PHE A 31 -8.69 -3.15 10.82
N GLN A 32 -9.35 -3.52 9.71
CA GLN A 32 -10.75 -3.30 9.44
C GLN A 32 -11.38 -4.52 8.76
N ILE A 33 -12.63 -4.80 9.10
CA ILE A 33 -13.43 -5.88 8.49
C ILE A 33 -14.75 -5.28 8.02
N VAL A 34 -15.07 -5.41 6.73
CA VAL A 34 -16.36 -4.99 6.15
C VAL A 34 -17.50 -5.86 6.69
N PRO A 35 -18.76 -5.40 6.63
CA PRO A 35 -19.89 -6.22 7.05
C PRO A 35 -19.88 -7.57 6.33
N ASP A 36 -20.36 -8.59 7.01
CA ASP A 36 -20.47 -9.97 6.52
C ASP A 36 -19.19 -10.74 6.20
N GLU A 37 -18.01 -10.14 6.27
CA GLU A 37 -16.75 -10.89 6.19
C GLU A 37 -16.37 -11.45 7.59
N PRO A 38 -15.89 -12.70 7.67
CA PRO A 38 -15.41 -13.25 8.93
C PRO A 38 -14.11 -12.61 9.36
N VAL A 39 -13.90 -12.49 10.67
CA VAL A 39 -12.62 -12.05 11.21
C VAL A 39 -11.62 -13.18 11.09
N LYS A 40 -10.45 -12.89 10.51
CA LYS A 40 -9.34 -13.83 10.37
C LYS A 40 -8.11 -13.30 11.10
N LEU A 41 -7.42 -14.19 11.79
CA LEU A 41 -6.07 -13.95 12.30
C LEU A 41 -5.08 -14.71 11.42
N PHE A 42 -3.90 -14.16 11.22
CA PHE A 42 -2.84 -14.79 10.44
C PHE A 42 -1.67 -15.11 11.35
N VAL A 43 -1.33 -16.40 11.43
CA VAL A 43 -0.08 -16.86 12.07
C VAL A 43 0.99 -16.86 10.99
N VAL A 44 2.03 -16.08 11.20
CA VAL A 44 3.21 -15.97 10.35
C VAL A 44 4.41 -16.51 11.12
N ILE A 45 5.11 -17.47 10.51
CA ILE A 45 6.32 -18.05 11.07
C ILE A 45 7.41 -17.98 10.00
N ARG A 46 8.56 -17.41 10.36
CA ARG A 46 9.74 -17.31 9.48
C ARG A 46 10.95 -18.02 10.05
N GLU A 47 11.86 -18.39 9.16
CA GLU A 47 13.14 -19.02 9.47
C GLU A 47 12.98 -20.37 10.21
N ALA A 48 11.81 -21.02 10.07
CA ALA A 48 11.56 -22.32 10.71
C ALA A 48 12.36 -23.46 10.07
N ASN A 49 12.86 -23.28 8.84
CA ASN A 49 13.89 -24.14 8.24
C ASN A 49 15.20 -24.18 9.05
N ARG A 50 15.55 -23.08 9.74
CA ARG A 50 16.74 -22.99 10.60
C ARG A 50 16.42 -23.24 12.06
N PHE A 51 15.23 -22.85 12.49
CA PHE A 51 14.74 -23.02 13.86
C PHE A 51 13.35 -23.70 13.85
N PRO A 52 13.29 -25.03 13.62
CA PRO A 52 12.01 -25.74 13.55
C PRO A 52 11.15 -25.56 14.79
N VAL A 53 9.84 -25.48 14.59
CA VAL A 53 8.86 -25.22 15.65
C VAL A 53 7.63 -26.10 15.47
N PHE A 54 7.12 -26.62 16.58
CA PHE A 54 5.80 -27.25 16.61
C PHE A 54 4.78 -26.25 17.17
N VAL A 55 3.64 -26.09 16.49
CA VAL A 55 2.58 -25.16 16.88
C VAL A 55 1.40 -25.97 17.43
N HIS A 56 1.10 -25.81 18.72
CA HIS A 56 0.01 -26.54 19.37
C HIS A 56 -1.35 -25.90 19.08
N SER A 57 -1.50 -24.62 19.43
CA SER A 57 -2.78 -23.92 19.34
C SER A 57 -2.61 -22.40 19.30
N LEU A 58 -3.65 -21.72 18.84
CA LEU A 58 -3.84 -20.28 18.94
C LEU A 58 -5.03 -20.00 19.85
N THR A 59 -4.86 -19.10 20.82
CA THR A 59 -5.96 -18.53 21.60
C THR A 59 -6.07 -17.05 21.30
N ALA A 60 -7.26 -16.56 20.98
CA ALA A 60 -7.54 -15.15 20.75
C ALA A 60 -8.68 -14.67 21.65
N THR A 61 -8.40 -13.67 22.47
CA THR A 61 -9.40 -13.01 23.31
C THR A 61 -9.80 -11.68 22.69
N PHE A 62 -11.07 -11.54 22.33
CA PHE A 62 -11.66 -10.34 21.76
C PHE A 62 -12.32 -9.53 22.87
N SER A 63 -12.07 -8.22 22.90
CA SER A 63 -12.69 -7.30 23.85
C SER A 63 -13.22 -6.06 23.12
N CYS A 64 -14.51 -5.77 23.25
CA CYS A 64 -15.14 -4.54 22.75
C CYS A 64 -16.07 -4.01 23.84
N ASP A 65 -15.84 -2.78 24.30
CA ASP A 65 -16.54 -2.17 25.44
C ASP A 65 -16.57 -3.09 26.68
N LYS A 66 -17.75 -3.61 27.06
CA LYS A 66 -17.94 -4.53 28.19
C LYS A 66 -17.98 -6.00 27.76
N GLU A 67 -18.03 -6.28 26.45
CA GLU A 67 -18.11 -7.63 25.93
C GLU A 67 -16.72 -8.22 25.75
N ARG A 68 -16.58 -9.49 26.15
CA ARG A 68 -15.36 -10.25 26.00
C ARG A 68 -15.69 -11.69 25.65
N PHE A 69 -15.05 -12.22 24.61
CA PHE A 69 -15.15 -13.63 24.24
C PHE A 69 -13.80 -14.16 23.77
N GLN A 70 -13.68 -15.49 23.73
CA GLN A 70 -12.46 -16.18 23.37
C GLN A 70 -12.71 -17.14 22.22
N LYS A 71 -11.72 -17.25 21.34
CA LYS A 71 -11.62 -18.26 20.28
C LYS A 71 -10.35 -19.05 20.50
N GLU A 72 -10.42 -20.35 20.28
CA GLU A 72 -9.27 -21.24 20.35
C GLU A 72 -9.28 -22.14 19.13
N GLU A 73 -8.12 -22.29 18.50
CA GLU A 73 -7.90 -23.18 17.37
C GLU A 73 -6.74 -24.10 17.68
N ARG A 74 -6.94 -25.42 17.56
CA ARG A 74 -5.86 -26.41 17.65
C ARG A 74 -5.21 -26.52 16.28
N ILE A 75 -3.91 -26.27 16.22
CA ILE A 75 -3.13 -26.28 14.98
C ILE A 75 -2.44 -27.64 14.82
N GLY A 76 -1.60 -28.01 15.79
CA GLY A 76 -0.96 -29.34 15.81
C GLY A 76 -0.01 -29.61 14.65
N GLU A 77 0.79 -28.62 14.22
CA GLU A 77 1.66 -28.75 13.04
C GLU A 77 3.14 -28.54 13.36
N SER A 78 3.99 -29.34 12.70
CA SER A 78 5.44 -29.15 12.71
C SER A 78 5.86 -28.32 11.51
N ILE A 79 6.50 -27.18 11.76
CA ILE A 79 6.88 -26.21 10.73
C ILE A 79 8.41 -26.19 10.58
N SER A 80 8.86 -26.35 9.34
CA SER A 80 10.28 -26.36 8.97
C SER A 80 10.57 -25.65 7.64
N SER A 81 9.65 -24.83 7.15
CA SER A 81 9.81 -24.02 5.94
C SER A 81 10.39 -22.64 6.26
N PRO A 82 11.00 -21.93 5.29
CA PRO A 82 11.50 -20.56 5.50
C PRO A 82 10.37 -19.57 5.80
N PHE A 83 9.22 -19.74 5.14
CA PHE A 83 7.99 -19.00 5.41
C PHE A 83 6.84 -19.97 5.63
N TYR A 84 5.99 -19.65 6.61
CA TYR A 84 4.74 -20.33 6.86
C TYR A 84 3.66 -19.30 7.20
N PHE A 85 2.52 -19.44 6.52
CA PHE A 85 1.35 -18.58 6.72
C PHE A 85 0.13 -19.47 6.97
N ARG A 86 -0.59 -19.21 8.07
CA ARG A 86 -1.86 -19.88 8.37
C ARG A 86 -2.92 -18.86 8.74
N SER A 87 -4.05 -18.91 8.06
CA SER A 87 -5.26 -18.19 8.48
C SER A 87 -6.02 -18.99 9.54
N VAL A 88 -6.44 -18.33 10.61
CA VAL A 88 -7.36 -18.85 11.63
C VAL A 88 -8.67 -18.07 11.56
N ASP A 89 -9.76 -18.75 11.23
CA ASP A 89 -11.08 -18.16 11.14
C ASP A 89 -11.69 -17.99 12.54
N CYS A 90 -12.00 -16.75 12.91
CA CYS A 90 -12.64 -16.42 14.19
C CYS A 90 -14.17 -16.26 14.04
N GLY A 91 -14.70 -16.41 12.83
CA GLY A 91 -16.09 -16.24 12.46
C GLY A 91 -16.51 -14.78 12.31
N LYS A 92 -17.79 -14.58 12.01
CA LYS A 92 -18.42 -13.26 12.03
C LYS A 92 -18.60 -12.80 13.48
N ILE A 93 -18.32 -11.53 13.73
CA ILE A 93 -18.55 -10.88 15.03
C ILE A 93 -19.32 -9.57 14.81
N PRO A 94 -20.06 -9.05 15.81
CA PRO A 94 -20.81 -7.80 15.66
C PRO A 94 -19.93 -6.60 15.29
N PRO A 95 -20.51 -5.55 14.68
CA PRO A 95 -19.79 -4.31 14.45
C PRO A 95 -19.25 -3.69 15.75
N GLY A 96 -18.02 -3.19 15.71
CA GLY A 96 -17.36 -2.65 16.91
C GLY A 96 -15.85 -2.51 16.76
N LYS A 97 -15.23 -1.86 17.74
CA LYS A 97 -13.77 -1.70 17.82
C LYS A 97 -13.22 -2.69 18.85
N TYR A 98 -12.61 -3.76 18.35
CA TYR A 98 -12.10 -4.85 19.15
C TYR A 98 -10.60 -4.69 19.43
N LYS A 99 -10.21 -4.95 20.67
CA LYS A 99 -8.83 -5.32 21.03
C LYS A 99 -8.73 -6.84 21.05
N VAL A 100 -7.72 -7.39 20.37
CA VAL A 100 -7.51 -8.84 20.29
C VAL A 100 -6.19 -9.22 20.93
N ASP A 101 -6.29 -9.91 22.06
CA ASP A 101 -5.16 -10.52 22.75
C ASP A 101 -4.96 -11.94 22.24
N ALA A 102 -4.00 -12.10 21.34
CA ALA A 102 -3.68 -13.37 20.71
C ALA A 102 -2.43 -14.01 21.32
N VAL A 103 -2.50 -15.31 21.62
CA VAL A 103 -1.43 -16.10 22.23
C VAL A 103 -1.26 -17.40 21.46
N LEU A 104 -0.08 -17.60 20.87
CA LEU A 104 0.31 -18.84 20.23
C LEU A 104 1.02 -19.74 21.24
N HIS A 105 0.61 -21.00 21.32
CA HIS A 105 1.31 -22.03 22.10
C HIS A 105 2.20 -22.85 21.16
N VAL A 106 3.50 -22.84 21.43
CA VAL A 106 4.52 -23.44 20.56
C VAL A 106 5.57 -24.21 21.35
N GLN A 107 6.27 -25.11 20.67
CA GLN A 107 7.40 -25.87 21.21
C GLN A 107 8.63 -25.74 20.30
N PHE A 108 9.74 -25.33 20.91
CA PHE A 108 11.07 -25.26 20.29
C PHE A 108 11.95 -26.38 20.86
N GLY A 109 12.17 -27.45 20.11
CA GLY A 109 12.88 -28.61 20.63
C GLY A 109 12.20 -29.19 21.87
N LYS A 110 12.78 -29.02 23.06
CA LYS A 110 12.20 -29.48 24.35
C LYS A 110 11.48 -28.39 25.14
N SER A 111 11.50 -27.13 24.67
CA SER A 111 10.98 -25.98 25.41
C SER A 111 9.61 -25.55 24.88
N GLU A 112 8.59 -25.58 25.73
CA GLU A 112 7.27 -24.98 25.43
C GLU A 112 7.26 -23.48 25.75
N LYS A 113 6.61 -22.69 24.91
CA LYS A 113 6.47 -21.24 25.07
C LYS A 113 5.09 -20.74 24.66
N ARG A 114 4.65 -19.68 25.32
CA ARG A 114 3.45 -18.91 24.97
C ARG A 114 3.88 -17.57 24.40
N ILE A 115 3.65 -17.36 23.12
CA ILE A 115 4.01 -16.13 22.41
C ILE A 115 2.75 -15.27 22.29
N ARG A 116 2.73 -14.13 23.01
CA ARG A 116 1.66 -13.15 22.88
C ARG A 116 1.95 -12.27 21.67
N ARG A 117 1.09 -12.34 20.64
CA ARG A 117 1.19 -11.68 19.33
C ARG A 117 2.48 -11.93 18.55
N PHE A 118 3.66 -11.63 19.09
CA PHE A 118 4.94 -11.84 18.42
C PHE A 118 6.09 -12.10 19.41
N ASN A 119 7.23 -12.56 18.89
CA ASN A 119 8.47 -12.73 19.66
C ASN A 119 9.61 -11.75 19.26
N LEU A 120 9.30 -10.62 18.63
CA LEU A 120 10.26 -9.58 18.21
C LEU A 120 11.00 -8.95 19.39
N THR A 121 12.33 -8.83 19.28
CA THR A 121 13.20 -8.33 20.35
C THR A 121 13.08 -6.81 20.52
N GLY A 122 13.06 -6.33 21.77
CA GLY A 122 13.01 -4.89 22.07
C GLY A 122 11.63 -4.24 21.92
N LEU A 123 10.61 -5.01 21.54
CA LEU A 123 9.22 -4.56 21.47
C LEU A 123 8.37 -5.30 22.51
N ASN A 124 7.45 -4.57 23.13
CA ASN A 124 6.43 -5.16 23.97
C ASN A 124 5.21 -5.53 23.11
N PRO A 125 4.70 -6.77 23.19
CA PRO A 125 3.46 -7.14 22.54
C PRO A 125 2.29 -6.30 23.04
N SER A 126 1.49 -5.79 22.11
CA SER A 126 0.21 -5.15 22.38
C SER A 126 -0.91 -5.94 21.69
N PRO A 127 -2.17 -5.78 22.14
CA PRO A 127 -3.30 -6.33 21.41
C PRO A 127 -3.39 -5.79 19.99
N LEU A 128 -3.89 -6.59 19.05
CA LEU A 128 -4.31 -6.11 17.74
C LEU A 128 -5.55 -5.23 17.89
N CYS A 129 -5.71 -4.24 17.02
CA CYS A 129 -6.88 -3.35 16.96
C CYS A 129 -7.65 -3.62 15.67
N ILE A 130 -8.86 -4.17 15.79
CA ILE A 130 -9.70 -4.52 14.63
C ILE A 130 -11.00 -3.73 14.71
N THR A 131 -11.38 -3.06 13.63
CA THR A 131 -12.69 -2.40 13.50
C THR A 131 -13.59 -3.22 12.58
N VAL A 132 -14.67 -3.79 13.12
CA VAL A 132 -15.71 -4.40 12.31
C VAL A 132 -16.74 -3.32 11.98
N LEU A 133 -16.90 -3.02 10.69
CA LEU A 133 -17.75 -1.95 10.21
C LEU A 133 -19.22 -2.30 10.35
N LYS A 134 -20.06 -1.27 10.54
CA LYS A 134 -21.52 -1.36 10.46
C LYS A 134 -21.99 -1.32 9.03
N GLU A 135 -21.33 -0.52 8.21
CA GLU A 135 -21.69 -0.27 6.82
C GLU A 135 -20.52 -0.62 5.89
N PRO A 136 -20.79 -1.02 4.63
CA PRO A 136 -19.74 -1.20 3.64
C PRO A 136 -18.94 0.10 3.44
N VAL A 137 -17.69 -0.03 2.98
CA VAL A 137 -16.88 1.14 2.65
C VAL A 137 -17.58 1.94 1.53
N PRO A 138 -17.80 3.26 1.71
CA PRO A 138 -18.39 4.10 0.68
C PRO A 138 -17.62 3.99 -0.65
N LYS A 139 -18.32 3.54 -1.70
CA LYS A 139 -17.79 3.43 -3.05
C LYS A 139 -18.95 3.51 -4.05
N PRO A 140 -18.87 4.33 -5.12
CA PRO A 140 -19.92 4.37 -6.12
C PRO A 140 -19.99 3.06 -6.92
N LYS A 141 -21.13 2.81 -7.55
CA LYS A 141 -21.27 1.74 -8.53
C LYS A 141 -20.29 1.98 -9.71
N ASP A 142 -19.72 0.92 -10.25
CA ASP A 142 -18.76 0.94 -11.38
C ASP A 142 -17.37 1.50 -11.02
N TYR A 143 -17.06 1.56 -9.72
CA TYR A 143 -15.71 1.91 -9.24
C TYR A 143 -15.07 0.70 -8.57
N LEU A 144 -13.75 0.59 -8.76
CA LEU A 144 -12.90 -0.39 -8.11
C LEU A 144 -11.98 0.32 -7.11
N ALA A 145 -11.93 -0.14 -5.87
CA ALA A 145 -11.02 0.33 -4.83
C ALA A 145 -9.88 -0.66 -4.66
N GLY A 146 -8.64 -0.17 -4.62
CA GLY A 146 -7.49 -1.04 -4.44
C GLY A 146 -6.36 -0.40 -3.66
N ASP A 147 -5.49 -1.27 -3.16
CA ASP A 147 -4.17 -0.89 -2.67
C ASP A 147 -3.18 -1.04 -3.82
N THR A 148 -2.53 0.06 -4.19
CA THR A 148 -1.72 0.14 -5.41
C THR A 148 -0.24 -0.06 -5.17
N HIS A 149 0.18 -0.28 -3.93
CA HIS A 149 1.59 -0.47 -3.57
C HIS A 149 1.71 -1.40 -2.38
N VAL A 150 2.02 -2.67 -2.65
CA VAL A 150 2.08 -3.73 -1.65
C VAL A 150 3.17 -4.72 -2.02
N HIS A 151 3.95 -5.15 -1.02
CA HIS A 151 5.00 -6.13 -1.16
C HIS A 151 4.51 -7.49 -0.67
N THR A 152 4.82 -8.52 -1.45
CA THR A 152 4.53 -9.91 -1.13
C THR A 152 5.74 -10.57 -0.46
N SER A 153 5.59 -11.83 -0.06
CA SER A 153 6.71 -12.61 0.47
C SER A 153 7.84 -12.86 -0.54
N LEU A 154 7.69 -12.42 -1.81
CA LEU A 154 8.73 -12.51 -2.82
C LEU A 154 9.64 -11.27 -2.87
N SER A 155 9.18 -10.10 -2.41
CA SER A 155 10.07 -9.07 -1.90
C SER A 155 10.54 -9.55 -0.53
N ALA A 156 11.75 -10.10 -0.48
CA ALA A 156 12.32 -10.66 0.74
C ALA A 156 13.83 -10.41 0.74
N ASP A 157 14.25 -9.57 1.66
CA ASP A 157 15.63 -9.24 1.92
C ASP A 157 15.91 -9.18 3.43
N PRO A 158 17.16 -8.90 3.82
CA PRO A 158 17.51 -8.87 5.23
C PRO A 158 16.89 -7.72 6.05
N VAL A 159 16.06 -6.90 5.44
CA VAL A 159 15.42 -5.73 6.02
C VAL A 159 13.93 -5.80 5.76
N GLU A 160 13.48 -6.18 4.56
CA GLU A 160 12.11 -6.10 4.07
C GLU A 160 11.53 -7.46 3.71
N PHE A 161 10.28 -7.72 4.10
CA PHE A 161 9.52 -8.85 3.57
C PHE A 161 8.03 -8.59 3.54
N GLY A 162 7.30 -9.16 2.58
CA GLY A 162 5.85 -9.09 2.54
C GLY A 162 5.09 -10.34 3.01
N ALA A 163 3.76 -10.26 2.99
CA ALA A 163 2.88 -11.40 3.21
C ALA A 163 2.68 -12.23 1.93
N SER A 164 2.31 -13.51 2.04
CA SER A 164 1.97 -14.30 0.84
C SER A 164 0.79 -13.67 0.05
N PRO A 165 0.74 -13.83 -1.29
CA PRO A 165 -0.39 -13.35 -2.09
C PRO A 165 -1.76 -13.82 -1.58
N ALA A 166 -1.85 -15.07 -1.06
CA ALA A 166 -3.08 -15.62 -0.50
C ALA A 166 -3.53 -14.92 0.80
N VAL A 167 -2.58 -14.50 1.65
CA VAL A 167 -2.89 -13.72 2.86
C VAL A 167 -3.35 -12.32 2.48
N LEU A 168 -2.64 -11.66 1.55
CA LEU A 168 -3.01 -10.35 1.05
C LEU A 168 -4.40 -10.36 0.40
N GLN A 169 -4.76 -11.37 -0.39
CA GLN A 169 -6.09 -11.47 -0.98
C GLN A 169 -7.20 -11.65 0.07
N GLN A 170 -6.94 -12.45 1.11
CA GLN A 170 -7.89 -12.60 2.22
C GLN A 170 -8.05 -11.29 3.01
N ALA A 171 -6.95 -10.58 3.27
CA ALA A 171 -6.97 -9.28 3.91
C ALA A 171 -7.67 -8.22 3.05
N ALA A 172 -7.43 -8.24 1.72
CA ALA A 172 -8.05 -7.35 0.75
C ALA A 172 -9.58 -7.48 0.79
N LYS A 173 -10.06 -8.73 0.81
CA LYS A 173 -11.48 -9.04 0.93
C LYS A 173 -12.05 -8.51 2.23
N ALA A 174 -11.34 -8.74 3.34
CA ALA A 174 -11.77 -8.29 4.66
C ALA A 174 -11.86 -6.76 4.77
N VAL A 175 -10.92 -6.00 4.22
CA VAL A 175 -10.93 -4.52 4.30
C VAL A 175 -11.79 -3.85 3.21
N GLY A 176 -12.31 -4.64 2.26
CA GLY A 176 -13.22 -4.19 1.20
C GLY A 176 -12.53 -3.64 -0.05
N LEU A 177 -11.40 -4.22 -0.47
CA LEU A 177 -10.76 -3.92 -1.76
C LEU A 177 -11.28 -4.83 -2.86
N ASP A 178 -11.29 -4.32 -4.09
CA ASP A 178 -11.59 -5.07 -5.31
C ASP A 178 -10.32 -5.56 -6.01
N PHE A 179 -9.19 -4.86 -5.82
CA PHE A 179 -7.91 -5.26 -6.40
C PHE A 179 -6.71 -4.87 -5.53
N VAL A 180 -5.57 -5.50 -5.80
CA VAL A 180 -4.27 -5.20 -5.18
C VAL A 180 -3.18 -5.26 -6.24
N PHE A 181 -2.31 -4.25 -6.27
CA PHE A 181 -1.04 -4.34 -7.00
C PHE A 181 0.05 -4.91 -6.08
N CYS A 182 0.52 -6.10 -6.41
CA CYS A 182 1.66 -6.75 -5.75
C CYS A 182 2.95 -6.24 -6.41
N THR A 183 3.48 -5.12 -5.94
CA THR A 183 4.62 -4.39 -6.51
C THR A 183 5.91 -4.70 -5.76
N ASP A 184 6.28 -5.98 -5.69
CA ASP A 184 7.53 -6.41 -5.05
C ASP A 184 8.74 -5.65 -5.63
N HIS A 185 9.76 -5.37 -4.81
CA HIS A 185 10.98 -4.74 -5.30
C HIS A 185 11.63 -5.60 -6.41
N SER A 186 11.88 -5.03 -7.59
CA SER A 186 12.47 -5.78 -8.71
C SER A 186 13.77 -6.48 -8.31
N TYR A 187 14.57 -5.84 -7.46
CA TYR A 187 15.86 -6.40 -7.07
C TYR A 187 15.77 -7.68 -6.25
N ASP A 188 14.67 -7.93 -5.54
CA ASP A 188 14.52 -9.12 -4.70
C ASP A 188 14.29 -10.39 -5.52
N PHE A 189 13.75 -10.26 -6.73
CA PHE A 189 13.69 -11.37 -7.67
C PHE A 189 15.08 -11.89 -8.06
N ALA A 190 16.13 -11.04 -8.02
CA ALA A 190 17.49 -11.44 -8.38
C ALA A 190 18.22 -12.26 -7.30
N PHE A 191 17.62 -12.50 -6.12
CA PHE A 191 18.24 -13.23 -5.01
C PHE A 191 17.38 -14.41 -4.55
N SER A 192 17.93 -15.36 -3.80
CA SER A 192 17.22 -16.55 -3.32
C SER A 192 16.43 -16.30 -2.03
N GLU A 193 15.30 -17.00 -1.84
CA GLU A 193 14.54 -17.00 -0.57
C GLU A 193 15.29 -17.75 0.54
N SER A 194 16.17 -18.70 0.19
CA SER A 194 16.92 -19.51 1.16
C SER A 194 18.18 -18.80 1.68
N ASP A 195 18.71 -17.88 0.86
CA ASP A 195 19.85 -17.03 1.17
C ASP A 195 19.70 -15.73 0.38
N TYR A 196 19.29 -14.67 1.07
CA TYR A 196 19.01 -13.36 0.49
C TYR A 196 20.26 -12.68 -0.12
N MET A 197 21.46 -13.23 0.08
CA MET A 197 22.70 -12.74 -0.53
C MET A 197 23.11 -13.53 -1.78
N GLN A 198 22.51 -14.70 -2.02
CA GLN A 198 22.80 -15.56 -3.15
C GLN A 198 21.92 -15.18 -4.35
N ARG A 199 22.54 -14.94 -5.51
CA ARG A 199 21.79 -14.66 -6.75
C ARG A 199 21.01 -15.89 -7.23
N THR A 200 19.89 -15.64 -7.90
CA THR A 200 19.08 -16.66 -8.58
C THR A 200 18.53 -16.12 -9.91
N ASP A 201 17.74 -16.93 -10.60
CA ASP A 201 17.01 -16.51 -11.79
C ASP A 201 15.81 -15.63 -11.43
N ALA A 202 15.91 -14.34 -11.75
CA ALA A 202 14.87 -13.36 -11.50
C ALA A 202 13.60 -13.59 -12.33
N ASN A 203 13.73 -14.07 -13.57
CA ASN A 203 12.56 -14.35 -14.41
C ASN A 203 11.76 -15.49 -13.79
N ALA A 204 12.43 -16.57 -13.40
CA ALA A 204 11.77 -17.71 -12.76
C ALA A 204 11.05 -17.31 -11.45
N ARG A 205 11.63 -16.38 -10.66
CA ARG A 205 10.97 -15.89 -9.45
C ARG A 205 9.76 -14.98 -9.76
N TYR A 206 9.86 -14.13 -10.78
CA TYR A 206 8.73 -13.30 -11.20
C TYR A 206 7.58 -14.15 -11.78
N GLU A 207 7.90 -15.14 -12.62
CA GLU A 207 6.94 -16.13 -13.12
C GLU A 207 6.27 -16.91 -11.98
N ASN A 208 7.03 -17.22 -10.91
CA ASN A 208 6.48 -17.84 -9.72
C ASN A 208 5.48 -16.92 -8.98
N LEU A 209 5.72 -15.61 -8.92
CA LEU A 209 4.72 -14.65 -8.40
C LEU A 209 3.43 -14.71 -9.23
N GLN A 210 3.58 -14.60 -10.55
CA GLN A 210 2.44 -14.63 -11.48
C GLN A 210 1.65 -15.92 -11.36
N LYS A 211 2.34 -17.08 -11.27
CA LYS A 211 1.72 -18.38 -11.07
C LYS A 211 0.97 -18.47 -9.75
N LYS A 212 1.60 -18.06 -8.63
CA LYS A 212 0.96 -18.03 -7.31
C LYS A 212 -0.30 -17.16 -7.32
N ILE A 213 -0.29 -16.04 -8.03
CA ILE A 213 -1.46 -15.16 -8.20
C ILE A 213 -2.53 -15.82 -9.08
N ALA A 214 -2.15 -16.48 -10.17
CA ALA A 214 -3.08 -17.14 -11.07
C ALA A 214 -3.81 -18.34 -10.42
N GLU A 215 -3.22 -18.95 -9.38
CA GLU A 215 -3.83 -20.03 -8.59
C GLU A 215 -4.85 -19.52 -7.55
N LEU A 216 -4.90 -18.20 -7.31
CA LEU A 216 -5.85 -17.62 -6.36
C LEU A 216 -7.26 -17.51 -6.96
N PRO A 217 -8.30 -17.44 -6.09
CA PRO A 217 -9.62 -16.98 -6.50
C PRO A 217 -9.57 -15.69 -7.32
N PRO A 218 -10.51 -15.48 -8.26
CA PRO A 218 -10.48 -14.30 -9.14
C PRO A 218 -10.73 -12.96 -8.43
N TYR A 219 -11.24 -12.98 -7.20
CA TYR A 219 -11.64 -11.78 -6.46
C TYR A 219 -11.25 -11.85 -4.98
N PRO A 220 -10.70 -10.75 -4.39
CA PRO A 220 -10.21 -9.55 -5.06
C PRO A 220 -9.11 -9.85 -6.09
N GLN A 221 -9.02 -9.03 -7.13
CA GLN A 221 -8.05 -9.23 -8.21
C GLN A 221 -6.63 -8.90 -7.71
N MET A 222 -5.77 -9.92 -7.64
CA MET A 222 -4.35 -9.73 -7.35
C MET A 222 -3.58 -9.55 -8.66
N ILE A 223 -2.67 -8.58 -8.72
CA ILE A 223 -1.96 -8.22 -9.95
C ILE A 223 -0.47 -8.20 -9.65
N ALA A 224 0.27 -9.14 -10.23
CA ALA A 224 1.73 -9.18 -10.17
C ALA A 224 2.31 -7.93 -10.84
N GLY A 225 3.21 -7.23 -10.16
CA GLY A 225 3.88 -6.03 -10.65
C GLY A 225 5.26 -5.92 -10.01
N GLU A 226 5.89 -4.79 -10.22
CA GLU A 226 7.22 -4.50 -9.67
C GLU A 226 7.28 -3.06 -9.16
N GLU A 227 7.98 -2.85 -8.06
CA GLU A 227 8.59 -1.55 -7.73
C GLU A 227 10.05 -1.57 -8.20
N ILE A 228 10.29 -0.86 -9.30
CA ILE A 228 11.59 -0.85 -9.99
C ILE A 228 12.41 0.32 -9.47
N SER A 229 13.64 0.05 -9.04
CA SER A 229 14.65 1.08 -8.77
C SER A 229 15.23 1.60 -10.08
N ALA A 230 14.61 2.68 -10.58
CA ALA A 230 14.85 3.27 -11.89
C ALA A 230 15.72 4.53 -11.81
N GLY A 231 16.48 4.78 -12.88
CA GLY A 231 17.31 5.97 -13.00
C GLY A 231 16.52 7.18 -13.45
N ASN A 232 16.48 8.22 -12.61
CA ASN A 232 15.97 9.52 -13.00
C ASN A 232 16.94 10.26 -13.95
N ALA A 233 16.58 11.48 -14.38
CA ALA A 233 17.37 12.31 -15.30
C ALA A 233 18.77 12.69 -14.77
N GLU A 234 19.03 12.50 -13.48
CA GLU A 234 20.35 12.70 -12.85
C GLU A 234 21.09 11.39 -12.58
N ASN A 235 20.60 10.28 -13.14
CA ASN A 235 21.13 8.94 -12.90
C ASN A 235 21.16 8.59 -11.40
N ARG A 236 20.09 8.92 -10.68
CA ARG A 236 19.84 8.57 -9.27
C ARG A 236 18.63 7.65 -9.17
N ASN A 237 18.62 6.76 -8.18
CA ASN A 237 17.56 5.78 -8.00
C ASN A 237 16.28 6.46 -7.50
N VAL A 238 15.20 6.29 -8.23
CA VAL A 238 13.83 6.57 -7.81
C VAL A 238 12.99 5.33 -8.02
N HIS A 239 11.88 5.22 -7.31
CA HIS A 239 11.02 4.05 -7.37
C HIS A 239 9.86 4.24 -8.33
N LEU A 240 9.67 3.28 -9.23
CA LEU A 240 8.68 3.27 -10.29
C LEU A 240 7.83 2.01 -10.19
N LEU A 241 6.51 2.15 -10.04
CA LEU A 241 5.60 1.01 -10.05
C LEU A 241 5.16 0.68 -11.47
N VAL A 242 5.21 -0.61 -11.80
CA VAL A 242 4.71 -1.17 -13.07
C VAL A 242 3.82 -2.38 -12.75
N PRO A 243 2.50 -2.17 -12.54
CA PRO A 243 1.57 -3.25 -12.25
C PRO A 243 1.21 -4.04 -13.51
N GLY A 244 1.27 -5.37 -13.41
CA GLY A 244 0.72 -6.29 -14.40
C GLY A 244 1.65 -6.66 -15.54
N ASN A 245 2.95 -6.33 -15.47
CA ASN A 245 3.88 -6.62 -16.57
C ASN A 245 4.01 -8.12 -16.82
N ALA A 246 4.24 -8.49 -18.09
CA ALA A 246 4.35 -9.89 -18.47
C ALA A 246 5.71 -10.50 -18.13
N PHE A 247 6.75 -9.66 -18.03
CA PHE A 247 8.13 -10.07 -17.85
C PHE A 247 8.79 -9.28 -16.71
N TYR A 248 9.89 -9.82 -16.18
CA TYR A 248 10.69 -9.16 -15.15
C TYR A 248 11.47 -7.96 -15.71
N ILE A 249 11.51 -6.85 -14.97
CA ILE A 249 12.28 -5.65 -15.33
C ILE A 249 13.43 -5.43 -14.32
N PRO A 250 14.70 -5.45 -14.76
CA PRO A 250 15.83 -5.24 -13.85
C PRO A 250 15.83 -3.87 -13.16
N GLY A 251 15.91 -3.88 -11.83
CA GLY A 251 15.89 -2.67 -10.98
C GLY A 251 16.77 -2.80 -9.74
N GLU A 252 18.07 -3.08 -9.90
CA GLU A 252 18.97 -3.43 -8.78
C GLU A 252 19.75 -2.26 -8.19
N GLY A 253 19.35 -1.02 -8.46
CA GLY A 253 20.16 0.16 -8.15
C GLY A 253 20.34 0.46 -6.66
N ASP A 254 19.34 0.19 -5.81
CA ASP A 254 19.37 0.50 -4.38
C ASP A 254 19.17 -0.72 -3.47
N CYS A 255 19.38 -1.93 -3.99
CA CYS A 255 19.09 -3.21 -3.32
C CYS A 255 19.94 -3.54 -2.07
N GLY A 256 20.82 -2.63 -1.63
CA GLY A 256 21.74 -2.79 -0.49
C GLY A 256 22.83 -3.87 -0.62
N ARG A 257 22.62 -4.88 -1.46
CA ARG A 257 23.52 -6.05 -1.64
C ARG A 257 24.73 -5.74 -2.50
N LYS A 258 24.69 -4.66 -3.29
CA LYS A 258 25.77 -4.19 -4.17
C LYS A 258 26.66 -3.11 -3.55
N TRP A 259 26.49 -2.79 -2.27
CA TRP A 259 27.23 -1.72 -1.58
C TRP A 259 27.18 -0.40 -2.38
N LEU A 260 28.33 0.20 -2.69
CA LEU A 260 28.42 1.47 -3.43
C LEU A 260 28.28 1.30 -4.94
N ASN A 261 28.14 0.07 -5.46
CA ASN A 261 27.76 -0.15 -6.85
C ASN A 261 26.24 -0.04 -7.03
N ASN A 262 25.75 1.17 -6.79
CA ASN A 262 24.34 1.51 -6.61
C ASN A 262 23.80 2.36 -7.77
N ALA A 263 24.42 2.30 -8.94
CA ALA A 263 23.90 2.96 -10.13
C ALA A 263 22.59 2.29 -10.57
N PRO A 264 21.58 3.06 -11.02
CA PRO A 264 20.37 2.49 -11.59
C PRO A 264 20.68 1.51 -12.72
N THR A 265 19.95 0.40 -12.78
CA THR A 265 20.13 -0.61 -13.84
C THR A 265 19.55 -0.14 -15.17
N LEU A 266 18.36 0.48 -15.12
CA LEU A 266 17.68 1.07 -16.26
C LEU A 266 17.23 2.48 -15.91
N SER A 267 17.21 3.39 -16.89
CA SER A 267 16.58 4.70 -16.73
C SER A 267 15.06 4.58 -16.85
N ILE A 268 14.33 5.56 -16.32
CA ILE A 268 12.87 5.65 -16.51
C ILE A 268 12.53 5.65 -18.00
N ALA A 269 13.27 6.40 -18.82
CA ALA A 269 13.08 6.46 -20.27
C ALA A 269 13.20 5.07 -20.94
N ASN A 270 14.18 4.27 -20.52
CA ASN A 270 14.35 2.91 -21.03
C ASN A 270 13.18 2.01 -20.64
N ILE A 271 12.74 2.08 -19.37
CA ILE A 271 11.64 1.26 -18.87
C ILE A 271 10.34 1.60 -19.61
N VAL A 272 9.95 2.88 -19.66
CA VAL A 272 8.69 3.29 -20.30
C VAL A 272 8.66 3.02 -21.81
N SER A 273 9.82 2.86 -22.46
CA SER A 273 9.87 2.47 -23.87
C SER A 273 9.62 0.97 -24.11
N GLN A 274 9.71 0.15 -23.06
CA GLN A 274 9.60 -1.31 -23.11
C GLN A 274 8.26 -1.84 -22.59
N VAL A 275 7.49 -1.01 -21.88
CA VAL A 275 6.20 -1.39 -21.31
C VAL A 275 5.07 -0.57 -21.90
N GLU A 276 3.92 -1.22 -22.13
CA GLU A 276 2.68 -0.57 -22.58
C GLU A 276 1.70 -0.32 -21.43
N LEU A 277 1.98 -0.89 -20.25
CA LEU A 277 1.15 -0.77 -19.05
C LEU A 277 1.42 0.54 -18.30
N PRO A 278 0.47 0.98 -17.45
CA PRO A 278 0.65 2.17 -16.64
C PRO A 278 1.96 2.19 -15.84
N CYS A 279 2.70 3.27 -15.94
CA CYS A 279 3.85 3.55 -15.08
C CYS A 279 3.49 4.61 -14.05
N ILE A 280 3.77 4.34 -12.77
CA ILE A 280 3.38 5.19 -11.63
C ILE A 280 4.63 5.59 -10.86
N ALA A 281 4.80 6.88 -10.58
CA ALA A 281 5.89 7.34 -9.71
C ALA A 281 5.55 7.01 -8.25
N ALA A 282 6.32 6.12 -7.62
CA ALA A 282 6.16 5.76 -6.22
C ALA A 282 6.70 6.88 -5.33
N HIS A 283 5.92 7.24 -4.30
CA HIS A 283 6.27 8.15 -3.19
C HIS A 283 7.25 9.28 -3.57
N PRO A 284 6.93 10.11 -4.59
CA PRO A 284 7.93 10.82 -5.40
C PRO A 284 8.72 11.92 -4.68
N LYS A 285 8.25 12.34 -3.50
CA LYS A 285 8.80 13.42 -2.67
C LYS A 285 8.97 13.01 -1.21
N GLU A 286 9.07 11.71 -0.95
CA GLU A 286 9.34 11.18 0.39
C GLU A 286 10.68 11.74 0.92
N PRO A 287 10.72 12.34 2.12
CA PRO A 287 11.96 12.84 2.69
C PRO A 287 12.93 11.69 2.99
N MET A 288 14.17 11.82 2.51
CA MET A 288 15.22 10.82 2.75
C MET A 288 16.40 11.41 3.51
N GLY A 289 17.05 10.59 4.33
CA GLY A 289 18.26 10.99 5.06
C GLY A 289 19.43 11.25 4.11
N ARG A 290 20.39 12.11 4.52
CA ARG A 290 21.59 12.37 3.70
C ARG A 290 22.45 11.12 3.50
N LEU A 291 22.58 10.30 4.53
CA LEU A 291 23.38 9.07 4.51
C LEU A 291 22.76 8.03 3.57
N GLU A 292 21.46 7.80 3.70
CA GLU A 292 20.67 6.93 2.82
C GLU A 292 20.77 7.38 1.36
N ARG A 293 20.62 8.69 1.09
CA ARG A 293 20.76 9.28 -0.25
C ARG A 293 22.13 8.99 -0.87
N PHE A 294 23.19 8.96 -0.07
CA PHE A 294 24.53 8.63 -0.53
C PHE A 294 24.72 7.11 -0.73
N ILE A 295 24.38 6.30 0.27
CA ILE A 295 24.59 4.83 0.27
C ILE A 295 23.79 4.15 -0.84
N PHE A 296 22.59 4.61 -1.12
CA PHE A 296 21.68 4.02 -2.10
C PHE A 296 21.53 4.86 -3.36
N ARG A 297 22.31 5.95 -3.48
CA ARG A 297 22.24 6.90 -4.61
C ARG A 297 20.81 7.36 -4.91
N ARG A 298 20.03 7.62 -3.86
CA ARG A 298 18.61 7.98 -4.01
C ARG A 298 18.43 9.35 -4.66
N GLY A 299 17.44 9.43 -5.54
CA GLY A 299 17.05 10.59 -6.32
C GLY A 299 15.80 11.26 -5.77
N GLU A 300 15.38 12.32 -6.43
CA GLU A 300 14.03 12.85 -6.32
C GLU A 300 13.44 12.88 -7.71
N TRP A 301 12.13 12.64 -7.82
CA TRP A 301 11.41 12.81 -9.08
C TRP A 301 11.39 14.27 -9.51
N LYS A 302 11.60 14.51 -10.79
CA LYS A 302 11.47 15.82 -11.44
C LYS A 302 10.44 15.78 -12.56
N GLU A 303 10.07 16.95 -13.05
CA GLU A 303 9.12 17.08 -14.14
C GLU A 303 9.56 16.35 -15.42
N CYS A 304 10.85 16.41 -15.77
CA CYS A 304 11.40 15.72 -16.93
C CYS A 304 11.32 14.18 -16.81
N ASP A 305 11.29 13.66 -15.59
CA ASP A 305 11.18 12.22 -15.33
C ASP A 305 9.78 11.67 -15.64
N LEU A 306 8.77 12.53 -15.79
CA LEU A 306 7.40 12.11 -16.13
C LEU A 306 7.23 11.66 -17.58
N GLN A 307 8.29 11.76 -18.39
CA GLN A 307 8.35 11.29 -19.78
C GLN A 307 7.13 11.74 -20.61
N LYS A 308 6.70 13.00 -20.47
CA LYS A 308 5.41 13.49 -21.00
C LYS A 308 5.19 13.28 -22.50
N ASN A 309 6.28 13.23 -23.27
CA ASN A 309 6.25 13.07 -24.72
C ASN A 309 6.62 11.65 -25.18
N SER A 310 6.79 10.69 -24.26
CA SER A 310 7.02 9.29 -24.62
C SER A 310 5.71 8.62 -25.03
N LYS A 311 5.81 7.42 -25.64
CA LYS A 311 4.65 6.60 -25.98
C LYS A 311 3.87 6.12 -24.75
N ASN A 312 4.56 5.96 -23.63
CA ASN A 312 3.97 5.53 -22.36
C ASN A 312 4.43 6.46 -21.23
N PRO A 313 3.85 7.66 -21.10
CA PRO A 313 4.26 8.61 -20.07
C PRO A 313 3.88 8.10 -18.67
N ILE A 314 4.53 8.63 -17.63
CA ILE A 314 4.13 8.34 -16.24
C ILE A 314 2.69 8.85 -16.02
N VAL A 315 1.74 7.97 -15.71
CA VAL A 315 0.32 8.33 -15.68
C VAL A 315 -0.15 8.82 -14.31
N ALA A 316 0.58 8.49 -13.23
CA ALA A 316 0.17 8.79 -11.87
C ALA A 316 1.35 9.11 -10.94
N LEU A 317 1.04 9.82 -9.86
CA LEU A 317 1.94 10.11 -8.74
C LEU A 317 1.36 9.53 -7.45
N GLU A 318 2.01 8.53 -6.86
CA GLU A 318 1.62 7.96 -5.58
C GLU A 318 2.17 8.82 -4.43
N PHE A 319 1.55 9.96 -4.17
CA PHE A 319 2.02 10.85 -3.10
C PHE A 319 1.34 10.59 -1.75
N TRP A 320 0.31 9.76 -1.67
CA TRP A 320 -0.26 9.34 -0.40
C TRP A 320 0.13 7.89 -0.10
N ASN A 321 1.33 7.71 0.45
CA ASN A 321 1.85 6.41 0.86
C ASN A 321 1.59 6.19 2.38
N GLY A 322 0.46 5.57 2.71
CA GLY A 322 0.06 5.19 4.07
C GLY A 322 -0.32 6.34 5.02
N SER A 323 0.37 7.49 4.96
CA SER A 323 0.20 8.61 5.89
C SER A 323 0.18 9.97 5.19
N ARG A 324 -0.41 10.99 5.84
CA ARG A 324 -0.47 12.39 5.35
C ARG A 324 0.65 13.23 5.95
N ASP A 325 1.89 12.78 5.80
CA ASP A 325 3.08 13.41 6.37
C ASP A 325 3.72 14.44 5.43
N LYS A 326 5.02 14.70 5.60
CA LYS A 326 5.77 15.63 4.75
C LYS A 326 5.89 15.12 3.31
N GLY A 327 6.00 13.81 3.08
CA GLY A 327 6.00 13.21 1.75
C GLY A 327 4.69 13.49 1.02
N PHE A 328 3.57 13.30 1.71
CA PHE A 328 2.24 13.67 1.20
C PHE A 328 2.15 15.16 0.83
N ILE A 329 2.57 16.05 1.72
CA ILE A 329 2.49 17.50 1.48
C ILE A 329 3.32 17.91 0.25
N LEU A 330 4.55 17.40 0.13
CA LEU A 330 5.44 17.75 -0.97
C LEU A 330 5.00 17.10 -2.29
N GLY A 331 4.57 15.84 -2.24
CA GLY A 331 4.08 15.11 -3.41
C GLY A 331 2.77 15.68 -3.95
N ARG A 332 1.82 16.05 -3.08
CA ARG A 332 0.59 16.76 -3.48
C ARG A 332 0.91 18.12 -4.13
N LYS A 333 1.89 18.86 -3.61
CA LYS A 333 2.35 20.11 -4.25
C LYS A 333 2.95 19.87 -5.62
N PHE A 334 3.76 18.82 -5.79
CA PHE A 334 4.29 18.44 -7.08
C PHE A 334 3.17 18.06 -8.06
N TRP A 335 2.21 17.25 -7.62
CA TRP A 335 1.02 16.90 -8.39
C TRP A 335 0.23 18.12 -8.85
N ILE A 336 -0.12 19.04 -7.95
CA ILE A 336 -0.81 20.29 -8.29
C ILE A 336 -0.01 21.10 -9.31
N SER A 337 1.30 21.21 -9.14
CA SER A 337 2.14 21.95 -10.10
C SER A 337 2.13 21.36 -11.50
N GLU A 338 1.88 20.06 -11.64
CA GLU A 338 1.71 19.40 -12.93
C GLU A 338 0.32 19.68 -13.52
N LEU A 339 -0.73 19.63 -12.71
CA LEU A 339 -2.08 20.04 -13.14
C LEU A 339 -2.09 21.50 -13.63
N GLU A 340 -1.40 22.39 -12.94
CA GLU A 340 -1.27 23.81 -13.29
C GLU A 340 -0.63 24.01 -14.68
N LYS A 341 0.22 23.07 -15.13
CA LYS A 341 0.83 23.04 -16.46
C LYS A 341 -0.03 22.34 -17.52
N GLY A 342 -1.25 21.92 -17.16
CA GLY A 342 -2.14 21.14 -18.04
C GLY A 342 -1.75 19.66 -18.15
N ASN A 343 -0.85 19.18 -17.29
CA ASN A 343 -0.53 17.77 -17.19
C ASN A 343 -1.47 17.12 -16.18
N TYR A 344 -2.58 16.56 -16.66
CA TYR A 344 -3.63 15.92 -15.83
C TYR A 344 -3.20 14.54 -15.29
N ILE A 345 -1.98 14.47 -14.74
CA ILE A 345 -1.43 13.29 -14.08
C ILE A 345 -2.30 12.90 -12.87
N LEU A 346 -2.48 11.61 -12.66
CA LEU A 346 -3.44 11.10 -11.67
C LEU A 346 -2.86 11.14 -10.25
N PRO A 347 -3.67 11.48 -9.23
CA PRO A 347 -3.29 11.28 -7.83
C PRO A 347 -3.44 9.80 -7.47
N PHE A 348 -2.42 9.20 -6.88
CA PHE A 348 -2.44 7.82 -6.40
C PHE A 348 -2.11 7.76 -4.91
N GLY A 349 -2.67 6.74 -4.27
CA GLY A 349 -2.37 6.38 -2.90
C GLY A 349 -2.29 4.87 -2.75
N GLY A 350 -1.25 4.43 -2.07
CA GLY A 350 -0.99 3.05 -1.68
C GLY A 350 -0.44 3.04 -0.25
N ASN A 351 -0.05 1.87 0.23
CA ASN A 351 0.44 1.74 1.60
C ASN A 351 1.90 1.30 1.68
N ASP A 352 2.51 0.82 0.60
CA ASP A 352 3.89 0.28 0.64
C ASP A 352 4.01 -0.79 1.74
N ALA A 353 2.94 -1.60 1.83
CA ALA A 353 2.73 -2.50 2.95
C ALA A 353 3.54 -3.77 2.76
N HIS A 354 4.23 -4.19 3.81
CA HIS A 354 5.12 -5.34 3.86
C HIS A 354 4.46 -6.49 4.65
N GLY A 355 3.18 -6.73 4.34
CA GLY A 355 2.35 -7.63 5.14
C GLY A 355 1.84 -7.02 6.46
N ASP A 356 1.90 -5.69 6.59
CA ASP A 356 1.45 -4.94 7.76
C ASP A 356 -0.08 -4.80 7.78
N LEU A 357 -0.79 -5.81 8.28
CA LEU A 357 -2.26 -5.83 8.21
C LEU A 357 -2.93 -5.02 9.33
N ASN A 358 -2.34 -4.99 10.52
CA ASN A 358 -2.84 -4.21 11.66
C ASN A 358 -1.94 -3.03 12.01
N GLU A 359 -0.63 -3.25 11.91
CA GLU A 359 0.39 -2.32 12.34
C GLU A 359 1.72 -2.69 11.72
N TYR A 360 2.45 -1.68 11.29
CA TYR A 360 3.78 -1.82 10.77
C TYR A 360 4.83 -1.97 11.87
N THR A 361 5.77 -2.89 11.67
CA THR A 361 6.94 -3.06 12.51
C THR A 361 8.22 -2.91 11.71
N GLY A 362 9.16 -2.17 12.26
CA GLY A 362 10.40 -1.88 11.56
C GLY A 362 11.65 -1.70 12.38
N VAL A 363 12.82 -1.70 11.76
CA VAL A 363 14.09 -1.24 12.35
C VAL A 363 14.01 0.26 12.60
N GLN A 364 14.34 0.69 13.82
CA GLN A 364 14.60 2.09 14.15
C GLN A 364 16.10 2.40 14.04
N ILE A 365 16.92 1.47 14.53
CA ILE A 365 18.39 1.55 14.50
C ILE A 365 18.87 0.15 14.12
N PRO A 366 19.55 -0.01 12.97
CA PRO A 366 20.01 -1.31 12.48
C PRO A 366 20.75 -2.09 13.56
N LEU A 367 20.40 -3.37 13.75
CA LEU A 367 20.98 -4.28 14.76
C LEU A 367 20.68 -3.96 16.24
N PHE A 368 20.08 -2.81 16.57
CA PHE A 368 19.90 -2.36 17.96
C PHE A 368 18.44 -2.28 18.39
N LYS A 369 17.57 -1.71 17.54
CA LYS A 369 16.24 -1.30 18.00
C LYS A 369 15.21 -1.36 16.89
N LEU A 370 14.01 -1.80 17.26
CA LEU A 370 12.82 -1.78 16.44
C LEU A 370 11.88 -0.62 16.82
N LYS A 371 11.03 -0.21 15.88
CA LYS A 371 9.92 0.75 16.01
C LYS A 371 8.63 0.09 15.53
N ARG A 372 7.52 0.72 15.90
CA ARG A 372 6.18 0.40 15.40
C ARG A 372 5.51 1.67 14.89
N SER A 373 4.66 1.54 13.88
CA SER A 373 3.86 2.63 13.33
C SER A 373 2.53 2.11 12.81
N HIS A 374 1.56 3.00 12.67
CA HIS A 374 0.35 2.74 11.88
C HIS A 374 0.45 3.37 10.48
N ALA A 375 1.62 3.89 10.11
CA ALA A 375 1.97 4.14 8.71
C ALA A 375 2.08 2.78 7.99
N HIS A 376 1.78 2.75 6.69
CA HIS A 376 1.91 1.59 5.82
C HIS A 376 0.98 0.40 6.09
N VAL A 377 -0.10 0.59 6.85
CA VAL A 377 -1.10 -0.47 7.07
C VAL A 377 -1.82 -0.80 5.76
N PHE A 378 -1.78 -2.08 5.35
CA PHE A 378 -2.38 -2.59 4.13
C PHE A 378 -3.87 -2.22 4.00
N GLY A 379 -4.24 -1.64 2.84
CA GLY A 379 -5.61 -1.23 2.53
C GLY A 379 -6.14 -0.01 3.31
N TYR A 380 -5.29 0.68 4.07
CA TYR A 380 -5.66 1.89 4.79
C TYR A 380 -5.90 3.07 3.84
N VAL A 381 -4.90 3.41 3.02
CA VAL A 381 -5.04 4.31 1.87
C VAL A 381 -5.44 3.49 0.65
N ARG A 382 -6.33 4.05 -0.17
CA ARG A 382 -6.91 3.38 -1.34
C ARG A 382 -6.92 4.31 -2.51
N THR A 383 -6.63 3.77 -3.69
CA THR A 383 -6.97 4.42 -4.96
C THR A 383 -8.27 3.80 -5.48
N VAL A 384 -9.25 4.64 -5.80
CA VAL A 384 -10.56 4.22 -6.28
C VAL A 384 -10.78 4.76 -7.68
N ILE A 385 -10.91 3.86 -8.64
CA ILE A 385 -10.91 4.15 -10.08
C ILE A 385 -12.26 3.89 -10.70
N GLN A 386 -12.69 4.75 -11.62
CA GLN A 386 -13.84 4.48 -12.48
C GLN A 386 -13.37 3.68 -13.70
N SER A 387 -13.33 2.35 -13.59
CA SER A 387 -12.87 1.46 -14.68
C SER A 387 -13.32 0.02 -14.43
N GLU A 388 -13.49 -0.74 -15.51
CA GLU A 388 -13.66 -2.20 -15.45
C GLU A 388 -12.34 -2.94 -15.15
N SER A 389 -11.20 -2.28 -15.41
CA SER A 389 -9.86 -2.85 -15.23
C SER A 389 -8.94 -1.87 -14.51
N PRO A 390 -8.25 -2.31 -13.44
CA PRO A 390 -7.28 -1.46 -12.74
C PRO A 390 -6.01 -1.16 -13.52
N ARG A 391 -5.78 -1.84 -14.66
CA ARG A 391 -4.65 -1.59 -15.55
C ARG A 391 -4.94 -0.57 -16.65
N SER A 392 -6.20 -0.15 -16.81
CA SER A 392 -6.60 0.77 -17.89
C SER A 392 -6.49 2.23 -17.47
N LEU A 393 -5.31 2.66 -17.03
CA LEU A 393 -5.08 4.01 -16.49
C LEU A 393 -4.58 4.97 -17.58
N HIS A 394 -5.18 6.15 -17.66
CA HIS A 394 -4.72 7.26 -18.49
C HIS A 394 -4.92 8.61 -17.79
N ARG A 395 -4.10 9.60 -18.14
CA ARG A 395 -4.17 10.94 -17.55
C ARG A 395 -5.55 11.57 -17.79
N GLY A 396 -6.07 12.30 -16.80
CA GLY A 396 -7.40 12.94 -16.86
C GLY A 396 -8.59 12.03 -16.55
N MET A 397 -8.37 10.75 -16.23
CA MET A 397 -9.43 9.85 -15.76
C MET A 397 -10.06 10.30 -14.45
N ASN A 398 -11.29 9.86 -14.25
CA ASN A 398 -12.00 9.98 -12.98
C ASN A 398 -11.55 8.91 -11.99
N LEU A 399 -10.94 9.36 -10.90
CA LEU A 399 -10.60 8.53 -9.76
C LEU A 399 -10.47 9.41 -8.51
N TYR A 400 -10.31 8.76 -7.37
CA TYR A 400 -9.98 9.44 -6.14
C TYR A 400 -9.11 8.59 -5.22
N VAL A 401 -8.41 9.26 -4.31
CA VAL A 401 -7.64 8.62 -3.24
C VAL A 401 -8.34 8.86 -1.92
N THR A 402 -8.39 7.86 -1.04
CA THR A 402 -9.14 7.93 0.23
C THR A 402 -8.59 7.01 1.31
N ASN A 403 -8.91 7.30 2.56
CA ASN A 403 -8.80 6.35 3.69
C ASN A 403 -10.15 6.08 4.38
N GLY A 404 -11.27 6.30 3.67
CA GLY A 404 -12.62 6.07 4.19
C GLY A 404 -13.73 6.58 3.26
N PRO A 405 -13.99 7.91 3.20
CA PRO A 405 -15.10 8.47 2.45
C PRO A 405 -14.89 8.36 0.93
N ALA A 406 -15.99 8.31 0.18
CA ALA A 406 -15.98 8.43 -1.27
C ALA A 406 -16.08 9.90 -1.68
N LEU A 407 -15.29 10.27 -2.70
CA LEU A 407 -15.36 11.59 -3.32
C LEU A 407 -15.06 11.44 -4.81
N TRP A 408 -16.02 11.72 -5.69
CA TRP A 408 -15.84 11.56 -7.13
C TRP A 408 -16.57 12.66 -7.89
N TRP A 409 -16.33 12.76 -9.20
CA TRP A 409 -17.08 13.66 -10.07
C TRP A 409 -17.80 12.91 -11.18
N LYS A 410 -18.78 13.54 -11.82
CA LYS A 410 -19.36 13.12 -13.10
C LYS A 410 -19.46 14.35 -13.99
N LEU A 411 -19.19 14.19 -15.28
CA LEU A 411 -19.37 15.28 -16.24
C LEU A 411 -20.87 15.64 -16.34
N SER A 412 -21.15 16.93 -16.37
CA SER A 412 -22.43 17.50 -16.79
C SER A 412 -22.23 18.29 -18.08
N PRO A 413 -23.29 18.61 -18.86
CA PRO A 413 -23.14 19.30 -20.15
C PRO A 413 -22.33 20.61 -20.11
N SER A 414 -22.35 21.32 -18.97
CA SER A 414 -21.67 22.60 -18.79
C SER A 414 -20.60 22.58 -17.69
N GLY A 415 -20.32 21.44 -17.08
CA GLY A 415 -19.54 21.38 -15.84
C GLY A 415 -19.25 19.98 -15.35
N ALA A 416 -19.04 19.87 -14.04
CA ALA A 416 -18.90 18.61 -13.34
C ALA A 416 -19.71 18.63 -12.04
N THR A 417 -20.42 17.55 -11.77
CA THR A 417 -21.05 17.32 -10.47
C THR A 417 -20.12 16.49 -9.60
N PHE A 418 -19.69 17.05 -8.48
CA PHE A 418 -18.93 16.36 -7.45
C PHE A 418 -19.89 15.74 -6.44
N TYR A 419 -19.55 14.54 -5.97
CA TYR A 419 -20.32 13.78 -5.01
C TYR A 419 -19.41 13.37 -3.86
N PHE A 420 -19.91 13.51 -2.64
CA PHE A 420 -19.29 12.99 -1.43
C PHE A 420 -20.23 11.99 -0.76
N LYS A 421 -19.68 10.88 -0.29
CA LYS A 421 -20.40 9.89 0.52
C LYS A 421 -19.52 9.35 1.64
N SER A 422 -20.04 9.31 2.86
CA SER A 422 -19.40 8.71 4.03
C SER A 422 -20.37 7.78 4.76
N SER A 423 -19.97 7.28 5.93
CA SER A 423 -20.83 6.50 6.83
C SER A 423 -20.52 6.84 8.29
N THR A 424 -21.30 6.28 9.21
CA THR A 424 -21.06 6.44 10.65
C THR A 424 -19.68 5.91 11.07
N ASP A 425 -19.15 4.90 10.38
CA ASP A 425 -17.81 4.34 10.64
C ASP A 425 -16.67 5.26 10.19
N PHE A 426 -16.92 6.11 9.18
CA PHE A 426 -15.94 7.05 8.60
C PHE A 426 -16.16 8.51 8.98
N GLY A 427 -17.24 8.81 9.71
CA GLY A 427 -17.59 10.13 10.24
C GLY A 427 -18.33 11.03 9.24
N ALA A 428 -19.06 12.00 9.77
CA ALA A 428 -19.76 13.01 8.97
C ALA A 428 -18.78 13.95 8.26
N LEU A 429 -19.25 14.62 7.20
CA LEU A 429 -18.47 15.63 6.49
C LEU A 429 -18.13 16.79 7.43
N LYS A 430 -16.85 17.12 7.53
CA LYS A 430 -16.34 18.31 8.22
C LYS A 430 -16.03 19.43 7.25
N THR A 431 -15.30 19.14 6.17
CA THR A 431 -14.96 20.11 5.13
C THR A 431 -15.05 19.48 3.75
N LEU A 432 -15.57 20.25 2.78
CA LEU A 432 -15.55 19.92 1.35
C LEU A 432 -15.08 21.17 0.61
N CYS A 433 -13.89 21.10 0.02
CA CYS A 433 -13.25 22.20 -0.68
C CYS A 433 -13.13 21.86 -2.16
N PHE A 434 -13.47 22.84 -3.00
CA PHE A 434 -13.31 22.74 -4.45
C PHE A 434 -12.16 23.63 -4.90
N PHE A 435 -11.40 23.16 -5.89
CA PHE A 435 -10.28 23.87 -6.46
C PHE A 435 -10.38 23.88 -7.97
N GLY A 436 -9.93 24.95 -8.60
CA GLY A 436 -9.82 25.01 -10.05
C GLY A 436 -8.80 26.04 -10.50
N LYS A 437 -8.25 25.82 -11.68
CA LYS A 437 -7.35 26.78 -12.34
C LYS A 437 -8.06 27.37 -13.55
N LYS A 438 -8.18 28.70 -13.62
CA LYS A 438 -8.69 29.37 -14.82
C LYS A 438 -7.68 29.25 -15.96
N LYS A 439 -8.16 29.23 -17.22
CA LYS A 439 -7.31 29.16 -18.42
C LYS A 439 -6.33 30.35 -18.52
N THR A 440 -6.71 31.50 -17.97
CA THR A 440 -5.92 32.73 -17.91
C THR A 440 -4.98 32.80 -16.71
N GLU A 441 -5.07 31.86 -15.76
CA GLU A 441 -4.29 31.87 -14.53
C GLU A 441 -3.20 30.80 -14.55
N ILE A 442 -2.13 31.08 -13.81
CA ILE A 442 -0.98 30.18 -13.65
C ILE A 442 -1.12 29.20 -12.48
N ARG A 443 -2.03 29.47 -11.54
CA ARG A 443 -2.19 28.69 -10.30
C ARG A 443 -3.64 28.37 -10.04
N GLU A 444 -3.90 27.21 -9.43
CA GLU A 444 -5.23 26.89 -8.95
C GLU A 444 -5.60 27.73 -7.72
N ARG A 445 -6.91 27.94 -7.55
CA ARG A 445 -7.50 28.60 -6.39
C ARG A 445 -8.67 27.79 -5.87
N GLN A 446 -9.00 28.00 -4.60
CA GLN A 446 -10.24 27.51 -4.05
C GLN A 446 -11.43 28.18 -4.75
N ILE A 447 -12.47 27.40 -5.04
CA ILE A 447 -13.72 27.86 -5.64
C ILE A 447 -14.76 27.97 -4.52
N ASP A 448 -15.35 29.15 -4.39
CA ASP A 448 -16.46 29.37 -3.47
C ASP A 448 -17.76 28.96 -4.16
N ILE A 449 -18.32 27.83 -3.73
CA ILE A 449 -19.60 27.34 -4.24
C ILE A 449 -20.43 26.75 -3.10
N SER A 450 -21.75 26.92 -3.21
CA SER A 450 -22.69 26.25 -2.32
C SER A 450 -22.85 24.79 -2.74
N ALA A 451 -22.54 23.87 -1.82
CA ALA A 451 -22.86 22.45 -1.99
C ALA A 451 -24.29 22.16 -1.50
N THR A 452 -24.98 21.26 -2.18
CA THR A 452 -26.25 20.69 -1.72
C THR A 452 -25.96 19.58 -0.71
N ARG A 453 -26.43 19.77 0.52
CA ARG A 453 -26.34 18.78 1.60
C ARG A 453 -27.60 17.92 1.61
N PHE A 454 -27.46 16.62 1.36
CA PHE A 454 -28.58 15.67 1.52
C PHE A 454 -28.64 15.12 2.94
N SER A 455 -27.47 14.90 3.56
CA SER A 455 -27.34 14.49 4.96
C SER A 455 -25.96 14.90 5.51
N ASP A 456 -25.65 14.50 6.75
CA ASP A 456 -24.31 14.65 7.31
C ASP A 456 -23.26 13.77 6.59
N PHE A 457 -23.70 12.78 5.80
CA PHE A 457 -22.85 11.81 5.14
C PHE A 457 -22.92 11.86 3.61
N GLU A 458 -23.82 12.64 3.02
CA GLU A 458 -24.02 12.70 1.56
C GLU A 458 -24.21 14.13 1.07
N PHE A 459 -23.40 14.52 0.07
CA PHE A 459 -23.38 15.87 -0.51
C PHE A 459 -23.16 15.80 -2.01
N SER A 460 -23.68 16.78 -2.74
CA SER A 460 -23.26 17.03 -4.13
C SER A 460 -23.09 18.53 -4.40
N ALA A 461 -22.24 18.85 -5.37
CA ALA A 461 -22.09 20.21 -5.87
C ALA A 461 -21.86 20.17 -7.37
N GLU A 462 -22.66 20.92 -8.14
CA GLU A 462 -22.43 21.11 -9.55
C GLU A 462 -21.59 22.37 -9.77
N ILE A 463 -20.48 22.22 -10.49
CA ILE A 463 -19.54 23.31 -10.75
C ILE A 463 -19.45 23.50 -12.26
N PRO A 464 -19.89 24.64 -12.81
CA PRO A 464 -19.74 24.92 -14.23
C PRO A 464 -18.27 25.09 -14.59
N PHE A 465 -17.86 24.60 -15.77
CA PHE A 465 -16.47 24.75 -16.22
C PHE A 465 -16.13 26.22 -16.48
N GLY A 466 -17.04 27.01 -17.06
CA GLY A 466 -16.79 28.43 -17.34
C GLY A 466 -15.42 28.66 -18.00
N ASP A 467 -14.56 29.44 -17.34
CA ASP A 467 -13.18 29.71 -17.75
C ASP A 467 -12.13 28.80 -17.10
N TYR A 468 -12.53 27.80 -16.31
CA TYR A 468 -11.64 26.80 -15.71
C TYR A 468 -11.03 25.87 -16.76
N ALA A 469 -9.75 25.57 -16.60
CA ALA A 469 -9.02 24.52 -17.31
C ALA A 469 -9.28 23.14 -16.68
N TYR A 470 -9.44 23.09 -15.36
CA TYR A 470 -9.86 21.90 -14.62
C TYR A 470 -10.49 22.29 -13.28
N ILE A 471 -11.23 21.36 -12.70
CA ILE A 471 -11.82 21.44 -11.35
C ILE A 471 -11.52 20.15 -10.59
N ARG A 472 -11.32 20.21 -9.27
CA ARG A 472 -11.11 19.06 -8.38
C ARG A 472 -11.69 19.33 -6.99
N ALA A 473 -11.80 18.29 -6.16
CA ALA A 473 -12.31 18.42 -4.79
C ALA A 473 -11.44 17.68 -3.76
N GLU A 474 -11.52 18.15 -2.52
CA GLU A 474 -10.98 17.50 -1.33
C GLU A 474 -12.03 17.51 -0.22
N ALA A 475 -12.11 16.42 0.54
CA ALA A 475 -13.04 16.29 1.65
C ALA A 475 -12.34 15.74 2.89
N GLU A 476 -12.73 16.24 4.06
CA GLU A 476 -12.33 15.69 5.35
C GLU A 476 -13.55 15.43 6.24
N THR A 477 -13.52 14.34 7.00
CA THR A 477 -14.56 13.99 7.96
C THR A 477 -14.22 14.42 9.38
N GLU A 478 -15.20 14.39 10.27
CA GLU A 478 -15.02 14.78 11.68
C GLU A 478 -14.02 13.91 12.44
N ILE A 479 -13.78 12.68 11.97
CA ILE A 479 -12.79 11.75 12.54
C ILE A 479 -11.49 11.70 11.71
N ASN A 480 -11.20 12.77 10.95
CA ASN A 480 -9.99 12.97 10.16
C ASN A 480 -9.78 11.93 9.05
N ARG A 481 -10.86 11.39 8.46
CA ARG A 481 -10.77 10.68 7.17
C ARG A 481 -10.75 11.68 6.03
N PHE A 482 -10.02 11.36 4.98
CA PHE A 482 -9.74 12.26 3.88
C PHE A 482 -10.01 11.58 2.54
N ALA A 483 -10.49 12.35 1.57
CA ALA A 483 -10.55 11.96 0.18
C ALA A 483 -10.19 13.13 -0.75
N LEU A 484 -9.61 12.80 -1.90
CA LEU A 484 -9.19 13.77 -2.93
C LEU A 484 -9.46 13.20 -4.31
N THR A 485 -10.10 13.98 -5.19
CA THR A 485 -10.35 13.57 -6.57
C THR A 485 -9.14 13.80 -7.47
N SER A 486 -9.05 13.05 -8.57
CA SER A 486 -8.33 13.53 -9.75
C SER A 486 -8.90 14.86 -10.24
N ALA A 487 -8.11 15.58 -11.03
CA ALA A 487 -8.62 16.74 -11.74
C ALA A 487 -9.60 16.31 -12.83
N CYS A 488 -10.77 16.95 -12.86
CA CYS A 488 -11.72 16.90 -13.96
C CYS A 488 -11.33 17.99 -14.98
N PRO A 489 -10.72 17.65 -16.13
CA PRO A 489 -10.35 18.64 -17.13
C PRO A 489 -11.60 19.21 -17.77
N ALA A 490 -11.60 20.52 -18.04
CA ALA A 490 -12.64 21.11 -18.88
C ALA A 490 -12.52 20.53 -20.30
N PRO A 491 -13.65 20.17 -20.95
CA PRO A 491 -13.63 19.77 -22.35
C PRO A 491 -12.90 20.82 -23.18
N THR A 492 -11.91 20.40 -23.95
CA THR A 492 -11.33 21.27 -24.97
C THR A 492 -12.36 21.40 -26.08
N ASN A 493 -12.66 22.63 -26.53
CA ASN A 493 -13.53 22.87 -27.70
C ASN A 493 -13.01 22.24 -29.02
N ASN A 494 -11.89 21.51 -28.95
CA ASN A 494 -11.38 20.63 -29.98
C ASN A 494 -11.24 19.23 -29.38
N VAL A 495 -12.11 18.29 -29.78
CA VAL A 495 -11.84 17.23 -30.76
C VAL A 495 -13.01 16.24 -30.72
N HIS A 496 -13.40 15.85 -31.93
CA HIS A 496 -14.26 14.75 -32.30
C HIS A 496 -14.20 13.52 -31.36
N THR A 497 -15.39 13.01 -31.08
CA THR A 497 -15.68 11.60 -30.79
C THR A 497 -14.88 10.64 -31.66
#